data_AF-A0A2K3ZIC5-F1
#
_entry.id   AF-A0A2K3ZIC5-F1
#
_cell.length_a   1.000
_cell.length_b   1.000
_cell.length_c   1.000
_cell.angle_alpha   90.00
_cell.angle_beta   90.00
_cell.angle_gamma   90.00
#
_symmetry.space_group_name_H-M   'P 1'
#
loop_
_entity.id
_entity.type
_entity.pdbx_description
1 polymer ?
#
loop_
_entity_poly.entity_id
_entity_poly.type
_entity_poly.pdbx_seq_one_letter_code
_entity_poly.pdbx_strand_id
1 'polypeptide(L)'
;MNLCHQDKLYKISENQDITIYKNNEWKTYTILKRIGHLETQTYCVLNYIKVLDDQTDVFESNFLNKDSHIKQLDGFVALRILRPKHPDNYYLIITLWESEAHFKMWCQSKQYQDSYRNTNILSQKQYNVIDPDISYRIKFNIA
;
A
#
# COMPACT_ATOMS: atom_id res chain seq x y z
N MET A 1 0.94 -17.01 3.56
CA MET A 1 1.59 -16.33 4.71
C MET A 1 0.55 -15.49 5.43
N ASN A 2 0.55 -15.46 6.77
CA ASN A 2 -0.39 -14.67 7.57
C ASN A 2 0.35 -13.62 8.38
N LEU A 3 -0.04 -12.34 8.26
CA LEU A 3 0.44 -11.26 9.12
C LEU A 3 -0.71 -10.82 10.04
N CYS A 4 -0.40 -10.61 11.33
CA CYS A 4 -1.38 -10.18 12.32
C CYS A 4 -0.92 -8.90 13.02
N HIS A 5 -1.83 -7.95 13.19
CA HIS A 5 -1.61 -6.84 14.12
C HIS A 5 -1.56 -7.37 15.56
N GLN A 6 -0.80 -6.72 16.44
CA GLN A 6 -0.67 -7.08 17.86
C GLN A 6 -2.04 -7.18 18.56
N ASP A 7 -2.98 -6.27 18.25
CA ASP A 7 -4.34 -6.29 18.80
C ASP A 7 -5.33 -7.20 18.03
N LYS A 8 -4.85 -8.00 17.06
CA LYS A 8 -5.65 -8.88 16.18
C LYS A 8 -6.74 -8.19 15.35
N LEU A 9 -6.74 -6.86 15.31
CA LEU A 9 -7.68 -6.04 14.52
C LEU A 9 -7.46 -6.16 13.00
N TYR A 10 -6.26 -6.56 12.59
CA TYR A 10 -5.89 -6.77 11.20
C TYR A 10 -5.28 -8.14 11.02
N LYS A 11 -5.76 -8.88 10.00
CA LYS A 11 -5.14 -10.11 9.52
C LYS A 11 -4.97 -10.02 8.01
N ILE A 12 -3.77 -10.28 7.51
CA ILE A 12 -3.45 -10.27 6.08
C ILE A 12 -3.00 -11.68 5.71
N SER A 13 -3.75 -12.36 4.85
CA SER A 13 -3.39 -13.67 4.30
C SER A 13 -2.98 -13.51 2.84
N GLU A 14 -1.73 -13.85 2.52
CA GLU A 14 -1.23 -13.90 1.14
C GLU A 14 -1.13 -15.35 0.64
N ASN A 15 -1.87 -15.65 -0.42
CA ASN A 15 -1.81 -16.89 -1.23
C ASN A 15 -1.70 -16.51 -2.72
N GLN A 16 -2.60 -17.03 -3.57
CA GLN A 16 -2.79 -16.54 -4.94
C GLN A 16 -3.34 -15.11 -4.95
N ASP A 17 -4.30 -14.84 -4.07
CA ASP A 17 -4.84 -13.51 -3.76
C ASP A 17 -4.42 -13.07 -2.35
N ILE A 18 -4.66 -11.80 -2.02
CA ILE A 18 -4.55 -11.30 -0.65
C ILE A 18 -5.94 -11.09 -0.06
N THR A 19 -6.17 -11.63 1.13
CA THR A 19 -7.39 -11.37 1.91
C THR A 19 -7.04 -10.64 3.19
N ILE A 20 -7.77 -9.57 3.49
CA ILE A 20 -7.57 -8.74 4.67
C ILE A 20 -8.84 -8.71 5.50
N TYR A 21 -8.69 -9.06 6.78
CA TYR A 21 -9.72 -8.87 7.79
C TYR A 21 -9.51 -7.54 8.51
N LYS A 22 -10.56 -6.73 8.58
CA LYS A 22 -10.62 -5.47 9.34
C LYS A 22 -12.08 -5.19 9.71
N ASN A 23 -12.36 -4.72 10.92
CA ASN A 23 -13.69 -4.28 11.36
C ASN A 23 -14.80 -5.33 11.13
N ASN A 24 -14.53 -6.60 11.45
CA ASN A 24 -15.46 -7.72 11.21
C ASN A 24 -15.79 -8.03 9.75
N GLU A 25 -15.05 -7.45 8.79
CA GLU A 25 -15.23 -7.70 7.36
C GLU A 25 -13.96 -8.30 6.74
N TRP A 26 -14.17 -9.21 5.78
CA TRP A 26 -13.12 -9.74 4.93
C TRP A 26 -13.18 -9.07 3.55
N LYS A 27 -12.04 -8.55 3.10
CA LYS A 27 -11.89 -7.99 1.75
C LYS A 27 -10.81 -8.75 1.01
N THR A 28 -11.10 -9.16 -0.22
CA THR A 28 -10.17 -9.89 -1.08
C THR A 28 -9.66 -9.00 -2.21
N TYR A 29 -8.39 -9.19 -2.55
CA TYR A 29 -7.67 -8.38 -3.51
C TYR A 29 -6.86 -9.25 -4.46
N THR A 30 -6.82 -8.84 -5.72
CA THR A 30 -5.89 -9.36 -6.72
C THR A 30 -4.56 -8.62 -6.60
N ILE A 31 -3.47 -9.37 -6.69
CA ILE A 31 -2.11 -8.83 -6.58
C ILE A 31 -1.67 -8.32 -7.95
N LEU A 32 -1.51 -7.00 -8.09
CA LEU A 32 -1.02 -6.38 -9.33
C LEU A 32 0.52 -6.33 -9.38
N LYS A 33 1.16 -6.13 -8.23
CA LYS A 33 2.63 -6.09 -8.12
C LYS A 33 3.10 -6.68 -6.80
N ARG A 34 4.14 -7.51 -6.89
CA ARG A 34 4.81 -8.16 -5.75
C ARG A 34 6.30 -7.83 -5.76
N ILE A 35 6.81 -7.35 -4.63
CA ILE A 35 8.24 -7.13 -4.41
C ILE A 35 8.57 -7.61 -3.00
N GLY A 36 9.65 -8.38 -2.88
CA GLY A 36 10.10 -8.92 -1.59
C GLY A 36 9.11 -9.90 -0.96
N HIS A 37 9.46 -10.37 0.23
CA HIS A 37 8.68 -11.34 0.99
C HIS A 37 7.96 -10.65 2.15
N LEU A 38 6.71 -11.03 2.40
CA LEU A 38 6.02 -10.54 3.59
C LEU A 38 6.63 -11.22 4.82
N GLU A 39 7.19 -10.43 5.74
CA GLU A 39 7.90 -10.90 6.93
C GLU A 39 7.23 -10.41 8.21
N THR A 40 7.25 -11.26 9.24
CA THR A 40 6.83 -10.91 10.60
C THR A 40 7.85 -9.98 11.25
N GLN A 41 7.50 -9.31 12.35
CA GLN A 41 8.39 -8.36 13.07
C GLN A 41 8.85 -7.15 12.25
N THR A 42 8.08 -6.76 11.24
CA THR A 42 8.31 -5.55 10.44
C THR A 42 7.31 -4.46 10.78
N TYR A 43 7.63 -3.21 10.41
CA TYR A 43 6.70 -2.09 10.41
C TYR A 43 5.87 -2.09 9.11
N CYS A 44 4.56 -2.24 9.25
CA CYS A 44 3.61 -2.32 8.15
C CYS A 44 2.91 -0.98 7.93
N VAL A 45 2.83 -0.57 6.67
CA VAL A 45 2.06 0.60 6.24
C VAL A 45 1.08 0.21 5.15
N LEU A 46 -0.20 0.47 5.40
CA LEU A 46 -1.32 0.23 4.52
C LEU A 46 -1.84 1.57 3.99
N ASN A 47 -1.84 1.77 2.68
CA ASN A 47 -2.45 2.94 2.04
C ASN A 47 -3.70 2.49 1.30
N TYR A 48 -4.87 2.85 1.83
CA TYR A 48 -6.16 2.64 1.19
C TYR A 48 -6.45 3.83 0.28
N ILE A 49 -6.55 3.57 -1.02
CA ILE A 49 -6.70 4.57 -2.07
C ILE A 49 -8.06 4.36 -2.72
N LYS A 50 -8.94 5.34 -2.60
CA LYS A 50 -10.17 5.35 -3.38
C LYS A 50 -9.84 5.92 -4.75
N VAL A 51 -10.04 5.10 -5.77
CA VAL A 51 -9.98 5.53 -7.18
C VAL A 51 -11.40 5.94 -7.58
N LEU A 52 -11.52 7.03 -8.34
CA LEU A 52 -12.80 7.46 -8.88
C LEU A 52 -13.35 6.40 -9.84
N ASP A 53 -14.67 6.31 -9.92
CA ASP A 53 -15.34 5.39 -10.84
C ASP A 53 -14.88 5.68 -12.28
N ASP A 54 -14.76 4.63 -13.10
CA ASP A 54 -14.24 4.65 -14.47
C ASP A 54 -12.76 5.06 -14.66
N GLN A 55 -12.03 5.38 -13.58
CA GLN A 55 -10.62 5.80 -13.66
C GLN A 55 -9.63 4.70 -13.26
N THR A 56 -10.10 3.46 -13.05
CA THR A 56 -9.27 2.32 -12.63
C THR A 56 -8.16 1.99 -13.61
N ASP A 57 -8.46 1.96 -14.91
CA ASP A 57 -7.50 1.60 -15.95
C ASP A 57 -6.39 2.65 -16.09
N VAL A 58 -6.78 3.93 -16.01
CA VAL A 58 -5.86 5.06 -16.02
C VAL A 58 -4.98 5.03 -14.78
N PHE A 59 -5.57 4.78 -13.60
CA PHE A 59 -4.82 4.65 -12.35
C PHE A 59 -3.78 3.54 -12.46
N GLU A 60 -4.17 2.35 -12.90
CA GLU A 60 -3.26 1.21 -12.97
C GLU A 60 -2.16 1.35 -13.99
N SER A 61 -2.47 1.84 -15.20
CA SER A 61 -1.46 2.13 -16.22
C SER A 61 -0.41 3.13 -15.72
N ASN A 62 -0.86 4.18 -15.03
CA ASN A 62 0.04 5.20 -14.49
C ASN A 62 0.82 4.71 -13.25
N PHE A 63 0.24 3.80 -12.47
CA PHE A 63 0.79 3.42 -11.17
C PHE A 63 1.70 2.19 -11.25
N LEU A 64 1.38 1.20 -12.09
CA LEU A 64 2.16 -0.03 -12.22
C LEU A 64 3.46 0.17 -13.00
N ASN A 65 3.45 1.08 -13.97
CA ASN A 65 4.60 1.40 -14.82
C ASN A 65 5.68 2.23 -14.10
N LYS A 66 5.42 2.73 -12.89
CA LYS A 66 6.44 3.45 -12.13
C LYS A 66 7.45 2.47 -11.56
N ASP A 67 8.69 2.66 -11.97
CA ASP A 67 9.82 1.90 -11.43
C ASP A 67 9.96 2.24 -9.95
N SER A 68 9.85 1.22 -9.12
CA SER A 68 9.71 1.39 -7.68
C SER A 68 11.11 1.44 -7.06
N HIS A 69 11.76 2.61 -7.15
CA HIS A 69 13.06 2.90 -6.51
C HIS A 69 13.07 2.61 -5.00
N ILE A 70 11.89 2.42 -4.39
CA ILE A 70 11.70 2.00 -3.01
C ILE A 70 12.52 0.76 -2.62
N LYS A 71 12.83 -0.12 -3.59
CA LYS A 71 13.64 -1.34 -3.37
C LYS A 71 15.07 -1.07 -2.91
N GLN A 72 15.61 0.10 -3.24
CA GLN A 72 17.01 0.46 -2.95
C GLN A 72 17.15 1.22 -1.64
N LEU A 73 16.05 1.40 -0.91
CA LEU A 73 16.04 2.16 0.34
C LEU A 73 16.35 1.25 1.51
N ASP A 74 17.17 1.78 2.42
CA ASP A 74 17.55 1.07 3.64
C ASP A 74 16.33 0.68 4.47
N GLY A 75 16.32 -0.58 4.89
CA GLY A 75 15.25 -1.18 5.67
C GLY A 75 13.94 -1.41 4.92
N PHE A 76 13.89 -1.28 3.59
CA PHE A 76 12.74 -1.74 2.81
C PHE A 76 12.70 -3.28 2.74
N VAL A 77 11.54 -3.87 3.04
CA VAL A 77 11.36 -5.33 3.06
C VAL A 77 10.46 -5.80 1.92
N ALA A 78 9.27 -5.21 1.78
CA ALA A 78 8.29 -5.66 0.77
C ALA A 78 7.31 -4.59 0.30
N LEU A 79 6.77 -4.79 -0.90
CA LEU A 79 5.65 -4.03 -1.47
C LEU A 79 4.59 -4.99 -2.01
N ARG A 80 3.31 -4.67 -1.78
CA ARG A 80 2.17 -5.20 -2.52
C ARG A 80 1.33 -4.05 -3.07
N ILE A 81 0.98 -4.12 -4.36
CA ILE A 81 -0.04 -3.26 -4.97
C ILE A 81 -1.24 -4.14 -5.27
N LEU A 82 -2.38 -3.79 -4.71
CA LEU A 82 -3.55 -4.65 -4.63
C LEU A 82 -4.76 -3.97 -5.25
N ARG A 83 -5.40 -4.66 -6.21
CA ARG A 83 -6.70 -4.32 -6.77
C ARG A 83 -7.80 -4.96 -5.94
N PRO A 84 -8.82 -4.24 -5.47
CA PRO A 84 -9.94 -4.86 -4.79
C PRO A 84 -10.75 -5.72 -5.75
N LYS A 85 -11.25 -6.87 -5.29
CA LYS A 85 -12.18 -7.67 -6.12
C LYS A 85 -13.59 -7.08 -6.23
N HIS A 86 -13.96 -6.22 -5.28
CA HIS A 86 -15.22 -5.48 -5.32
C HIS A 86 -14.93 -4.05 -5.82
N PRO A 87 -15.64 -3.54 -6.83
CA PRO A 87 -15.34 -2.24 -7.46
C PRO A 87 -15.42 -1.06 -6.48
N ASP A 88 -16.37 -1.09 -5.54
CA ASP A 88 -16.52 0.01 -4.57
C ASP A 88 -15.43 0.08 -3.50
N ASN A 89 -14.62 -0.99 -3.36
CA ASN A 89 -13.57 -1.03 -2.36
C ASN A 89 -12.33 -0.24 -2.78
N TYR A 90 -11.47 -0.01 -1.81
CA TYR A 90 -10.23 0.75 -1.98
C TYR A 90 -9.17 -0.11 -2.66
N TYR A 91 -8.35 0.48 -3.52
CA TYR A 91 -7.03 -0.06 -3.81
C TYR A 91 -6.20 -0.05 -2.55
N LEU A 92 -5.27 -1.00 -2.44
CA LEU A 92 -4.42 -1.10 -1.26
C LEU A 92 -2.96 -1.25 -1.64
N ILE A 93 -2.14 -0.41 -1.03
CA ILE A 93 -0.69 -0.53 -1.10
C ILE A 93 -0.17 -0.91 0.27
N ILE A 94 0.53 -2.04 0.35
CA ILE A 94 1.20 -2.53 1.54
C ILE A 94 2.70 -2.30 1.36
N THR A 95 3.34 -1.58 2.29
CA THR A 95 4.80 -1.57 2.41
C THR A 95 5.23 -2.11 3.77
N LEU A 96 6.26 -2.96 3.76
CA LEU A 96 6.90 -3.46 4.96
C LEU A 96 8.31 -2.88 5.05
N TRP A 97 8.68 -2.53 6.28
CA TRP A 97 9.96 -1.94 6.64
C TRP A 97 10.53 -2.65 7.85
N GLU A 98 11.86 -2.73 7.97
CA GLU A 98 12.51 -3.30 9.15
C GLU A 98 12.15 -2.56 10.44
N SER A 99 11.88 -1.25 10.35
CA SER A 99 11.42 -0.46 11.50
C SER A 99 10.61 0.77 11.08
N GLU A 100 9.88 1.36 12.04
CA GLU A 100 9.22 2.65 11.85
C GLU A 100 10.23 3.75 11.48
N ALA A 101 11.46 3.69 12.00
CA ALA A 101 12.49 4.67 11.71
C ALA A 101 12.89 4.64 10.24
N HIS A 102 13.07 3.44 9.65
CA HIS A 102 13.34 3.28 8.22
C HIS A 102 12.20 3.86 7.36
N PHE A 103 10.95 3.59 7.73
CA PHE A 103 9.80 4.21 7.06
C PHE A 103 9.78 5.75 7.18
N LYS A 104 10.12 6.30 8.35
CA LYS A 104 10.19 7.76 8.56
C LYS A 104 11.33 8.39 7.76
N MET A 105 12.50 7.74 7.73
CA MET A 105 13.64 8.15 6.90
C MET A 105 13.26 8.15 5.43
N TRP A 106 12.55 7.12 4.96
CA TRP A 106 11.96 7.15 3.63
C TRP A 106 11.06 8.36 3.46
N CYS A 107 10.07 8.58 4.33
CA CYS A 107 9.16 9.74 4.24
C CYS A 107 9.89 11.10 4.20
N GLN A 108 11.09 11.19 4.76
CA GLN A 108 11.91 12.39 4.79
C GLN A 108 12.91 12.49 3.62
N SER A 109 13.17 11.39 2.91
CA SER A 109 14.17 11.36 1.84
C SER A 109 13.73 12.19 0.64
N LYS A 110 14.70 12.74 -0.10
CA LYS A 110 14.43 13.43 -1.38
C LYS A 110 13.70 12.53 -2.36
N GLN A 111 13.90 11.21 -2.33
CA GLN A 111 13.15 10.27 -3.16
C GLN A 111 11.70 10.10 -2.71
N TYR A 112 11.35 10.23 -1.43
CA TYR A 112 9.94 10.40 -1.04
C TYR A 112 9.44 11.77 -1.43
N GLN A 113 10.20 12.84 -1.25
CA GLN A 113 9.77 14.15 -1.71
C GLN A 113 9.60 14.21 -3.23
N ASP A 114 10.40 13.50 -4.04
CA ASP A 114 10.27 13.41 -5.49
C ASP A 114 9.20 12.38 -5.87
N SER A 115 9.05 11.29 -5.11
CA SER A 115 7.95 10.35 -5.29
C SER A 115 6.66 10.74 -4.55
N TYR A 116 6.59 11.89 -3.89
CA TYR A 116 5.37 12.50 -3.32
C TYR A 116 5.13 13.90 -3.89
N ARG A 117 6.14 14.58 -4.46
CA ARG A 117 5.97 15.78 -5.31
C ARG A 117 5.75 15.40 -6.79
N ASN A 118 6.40 14.35 -7.32
CA ASN A 118 6.17 13.81 -8.67
C ASN A 118 5.36 12.50 -8.69
N THR A 119 5.31 11.73 -7.60
CA THR A 119 4.22 10.73 -7.35
C THR A 119 3.28 11.26 -6.29
N ASN A 120 2.56 12.29 -6.71
CA ASN A 120 1.26 12.56 -6.17
C ASN A 120 0.35 11.35 -6.34
N ILE A 121 0.37 10.38 -5.44
CA ILE A 121 -0.88 9.66 -5.21
C ILE A 121 -1.89 10.65 -4.59
N LEU A 122 -1.39 11.71 -3.93
CA LEU A 122 -2.16 12.69 -3.16
C LEU A 122 -1.65 14.14 -3.26
N SER A 123 -1.06 14.60 -4.38
CA SER A 123 -0.93 16.05 -4.64
C SER A 123 -1.37 16.49 -6.04
N GLN A 124 -1.43 17.80 -6.24
CA GLN A 124 -2.40 18.54 -7.07
C GLN A 124 -2.59 18.15 -8.54
N LYS A 125 -1.70 17.35 -9.13
CA LYS A 125 -1.76 16.94 -10.54
C LYS A 125 -2.30 15.53 -10.82
N GLN A 126 -2.42 14.66 -9.81
CA GLN A 126 -2.95 13.29 -10.00
C GLN A 126 -4.34 13.10 -9.37
N TYR A 127 -4.93 14.14 -8.76
CA TYR A 127 -6.25 14.11 -8.12
C TYR A 127 -7.43 13.85 -9.08
N ASN A 128 -7.21 13.78 -10.39
CA ASN A 128 -8.32 13.52 -11.34
C ASN A 128 -8.74 12.05 -11.38
N VAL A 129 -8.03 11.14 -10.70
CA VAL A 129 -8.35 9.70 -10.69
C VAL A 129 -8.48 9.12 -9.28
N ILE A 130 -8.15 9.87 -8.24
CA ILE A 130 -8.19 9.42 -6.83
C ILE A 130 -9.05 10.39 -6.04
N ASP A 131 -9.87 9.86 -5.14
CA ASP A 131 -10.57 10.64 -4.13
C ASP A 131 -9.72 10.71 -2.84
N PRO A 132 -9.06 11.86 -2.58
CA PRO A 132 -8.18 11.99 -1.42
C PRO A 132 -8.95 12.13 -0.11
N ASP A 133 -10.21 12.58 -0.13
CA ASP A 133 -10.98 12.91 1.08
C ASP A 133 -11.37 11.65 1.85
N ILE A 134 -11.57 10.54 1.12
CA ILE A 134 -11.88 9.23 1.71
C ILE A 134 -10.72 8.24 1.65
N SER A 135 -9.61 8.59 0.99
CA SER A 135 -8.37 7.80 1.04
C SER A 135 -7.67 7.96 2.38
N TYR A 136 -7.11 6.88 2.93
CA TYR A 136 -6.50 6.91 4.27
C TYR A 136 -5.32 5.95 4.41
N ARG A 137 -4.50 6.17 5.45
CA ARG A 137 -3.34 5.35 5.77
C ARG A 137 -3.46 4.75 7.16
N ILE A 138 -3.00 3.52 7.30
CA ILE A 138 -2.86 2.81 8.58
C ILE A 138 -1.43 2.32 8.71
N LYS A 139 -0.88 2.37 9.92
CA LYS A 139 0.49 1.96 10.21
C LYS A 139 0.53 1.18 11.52
N PHE A 140 1.30 0.10 11.57
CA PHE A 140 1.44 -0.71 12.78
C PHE A 140 2.66 -1.62 12.72
N ASN A 141 3.10 -2.11 13.89
CA ASN A 141 4.08 -3.18 13.98
C ASN A 141 3.40 -4.55 13.79
N ILE A 142 3.99 -5.42 12.99
CA ILE A 142 3.55 -6.81 12.84
C ILE A 142 4.09 -7.61 14.03
N ALA A 143 3.20 -8.36 14.68
CA ALA A 143 3.54 -9.28 15.76
C ALA A 143 4.28 -10.53 15.25
#